data_AF-B3T514-F1
#
_entry.id   AF-B3T514-F1
#
_cell.length_a   1.000
_cell.length_b   1.000
_cell.length_c   1.000
_cell.angle_alpha   90.00
_cell.angle_beta   90.00
_cell.angle_gamma   90.00
#
_symmetry.space_group_name_H-M   'P 1'
#
loop_
_entity.id
_entity.type
_entity.pdbx_description
1 polymer ?
#
loop_
_entity_poly.entity_id
_entity_poly.type
_entity_poly.pdbx_seq_one_letter_code
_entity_poly.pdbx_strand_id
1 'polypeptide(L)' 'MSDDNDGSNEENVVDLVIAEDFESWYDSDAGVVGISFLQDGVTKEITKEDFRDFYKFMSQTYDEFLRAEDED' A
#
# COMPACT_ATOMS: atom_id res chain seq x y z
N MET A 1 -4.87 28.32 -23.88
CA MET A 1 -5.76 27.49 -23.05
C MET A 1 -5.49 26.08 -23.50
N SER A 2 -4.66 25.35 -22.76
CA SER A 2 -4.44 23.93 -23.00
C SER A 2 -5.38 23.21 -22.06
N ASP A 3 -6.49 22.74 -22.62
CA ASP A 3 -7.33 21.70 -22.02
C ASP A 3 -6.53 20.40 -22.05
N ASP A 4 -5.52 20.29 -21.19
CA ASP A 4 -4.93 19.00 -20.84
C ASP A 4 -5.83 18.40 -19.74
N ASN A 5 -7.07 18.09 -20.13
CA ASN A 5 -7.93 17.20 -19.38
C ASN A 5 -7.36 15.79 -19.58
N ASP A 6 -6.32 15.47 -18.80
CA ASP A 6 -5.85 14.11 -18.60
C ASP A 6 -6.94 13.39 -17.79
N GLY A 7 -8.00 13.00 -18.49
CA GLY A 7 -9.05 12.13 -18.00
C GLY A 7 -8.54 10.70 -17.88
N SER A 8 -7.40 10.52 -17.23
CA SER A 8 -7.03 9.22 -16.69
C SER A 8 -8.09 8.89 -15.65
N ASN A 9 -8.69 7.72 -15.78
CA ASN A 9 -9.72 7.16 -14.91
C ASN A 9 -9.12 6.76 -13.53
N GLU A 10 -8.25 7.61 -12.98
CA GLU A 10 -7.54 7.46 -11.71
C GLU A 10 -8.38 7.93 -10.53
N GLU A 11 -9.57 8.52 -10.74
CA GLU A 11 -10.44 8.97 -9.65
C GLU A 11 -10.91 7.80 -8.74
N ASN A 12 -10.78 6.56 -9.22
CA ASN A 12 -11.24 5.36 -8.51
C ASN A 12 -10.10 4.59 -7.83
N VAL A 13 -8.83 4.99 -8.02
CA VAL A 13 -7.68 4.38 -7.35
C VAL A 13 -7.12 5.35 -6.32
N VAL A 14 -7.01 4.91 -5.08
CA VAL A 14 -6.56 5.75 -3.95
C VAL A 14 -5.33 5.14 -3.31
N ASP A 15 -4.21 5.86 -3.27
CA ASP A 15 -3.02 5.45 -2.54
C ASP A 15 -3.32 5.33 -1.04
N LEU A 16 -2.93 4.20 -0.45
CA LEU A 16 -3.15 3.89 0.97
C LEU A 16 -1.90 4.13 1.80
N VAL A 17 -0.81 3.45 1.45
CA VAL A 17 0.46 3.47 2.20
C VAL A 17 1.60 3.49 1.20
N ILE A 18 2.49 4.47 1.35
CA ILE A 18 3.72 4.60 0.58
C ILE A 18 4.86 4.50 1.58
N ALA A 19 5.61 3.41 1.51
CA ALA A 19 6.77 3.11 2.35
C ALA A 19 8.01 2.87 1.48
N GLU A 20 9.18 2.77 2.10
CA GLU A 20 10.44 2.54 1.38
C GLU A 20 10.47 1.17 0.70
N ASP A 21 9.86 0.15 1.32
CA ASP A 21 9.89 -1.23 0.82
C ASP A 21 8.68 -1.59 -0.06
N PHE A 22 7.56 -0.88 0.11
CA PHE A 22 6.32 -1.17 -0.60
C PHE A 22 5.41 0.05 -0.74
N GLU A 23 4.56 0.01 -1.76
CA GLU A 23 3.47 0.96 -1.99
C GLU A 23 2.16 0.20 -2.05
N SER A 24 1.05 0.82 -1.66
CA SER A 24 -0.26 0.19 -1.73
C SER A 24 -1.34 1.18 -2.11
N TRP A 25 -2.34 0.68 -2.83
CA TRP A 25 -3.43 1.45 -3.40
C TRP A 25 -4.74 0.66 -3.35
N TYR A 26 -5.86 1.36 -3.30
CA TYR A 26 -7.20 0.78 -3.31
C TYR A 26 -7.92 1.15 -4.60
N ASP A 27 -8.30 0.16 -5.38
CA ASP A 27 -9.18 0.34 -6.54
C ASP A 27 -10.62 0.11 -6.11
N SER A 28 -11.41 1.18 -6.17
CA SER A 28 -12.81 1.20 -5.80
C SER A 28 -13.75 0.58 -6.83
N ASP A 29 -13.38 0.55 -8.11
CA ASP A 29 -14.14 -0.13 -9.17
C ASP A 29 -13.97 -1.65 -9.04
N ALA A 30 -12.71 -2.09 -8.84
CA ALA A 30 -12.40 -3.50 -8.68
C ALA A 30 -12.68 -4.02 -7.26
N GLY A 31 -12.72 -3.13 -6.27
CA GLY A 31 -12.94 -3.48 -4.86
C GLY A 31 -11.75 -4.20 -4.21
N VAL A 32 -10.53 -4.03 -4.75
CA VAL A 32 -9.32 -4.72 -4.31
C VAL A 32 -8.25 -3.72 -3.84
N VAL A 33 -7.32 -4.22 -3.02
CA VAL A 33 -6.14 -3.49 -2.61
C VAL A 33 -4.92 -4.06 -3.32
N GLY A 34 -4.19 -3.24 -4.05
CA GLY A 34 -2.89 -3.57 -4.61
C GLY A 34 -1.77 -3.25 -3.62
N ILE A 35 -0.78 -4.14 -3.51
CA ILE A 35 0.48 -3.92 -2.80
C ILE A 35 1.62 -4.19 -3.76
N SER A 36 2.43 -3.18 -4.05
CA SER A 36 3.63 -3.26 -4.87
C SER A 36 4.86 -3.30 -3.98
N PHE A 37 5.57 -4.42 -3.96
CA PHE A 37 6.85 -4.56 -3.28
C PHE A 37 7.96 -4.00 -4.17
N LEU A 38 8.61 -2.92 -3.74
CA LEU A 38 9.57 -2.17 -4.56
C LEU A 38 10.89 -2.91 -4.77
N GLN A 39 11.29 -3.73 -3.79
CA GLN A 39 12.52 -4.50 -3.85
C GLN A 39 12.50 -5.57 -4.95
N ASP A 40 11.37 -6.28 -5.08
CA ASP A 40 11.21 -7.38 -6.04
C ASP A 40 10.41 -6.97 -7.29
N GLY A 41 9.81 -5.77 -7.30
CA GLY A 41 8.93 -5.30 -8.37
C GLY A 41 7.64 -6.10 -8.51
N VAL A 42 7.20 -6.78 -7.45
CA VAL A 42 6.04 -7.67 -7.46
C VAL A 42 4.81 -6.94 -6.93
N THR A 43 3.71 -6.96 -7.69
CA THR A 43 2.41 -6.47 -7.22
C THR A 43 1.50 -7.64 -6.84
N LYS A 44 0.83 -7.53 -5.70
CA LYS A 44 -0.18 -8.46 -5.20
C LYS A 44 -1.51 -7.72 -5.03
N GLU A 45 -2.58 -8.30 -5.54
CA GLU A 45 -3.94 -7.83 -5.30
C GLU A 45 -4.58 -8.69 -4.23
N ILE A 46 -5.12 -8.05 -3.20
CA ILE A 46 -5.72 -8.70 -2.04
C ILE A 46 -7.03 -8.02 -1.67
N THR A 47 -7.80 -8.66 -0.78
CA THR A 47 -9.02 -8.06 -0.27
C THR A 47 -8.72 -6.97 0.77
N LYS A 48 -9.69 -6.09 1.04
CA LYS A 48 -9.58 -5.09 2.11
C LYS A 48 -9.34 -5.72 3.48
N GLU A 49 -9.94 -6.87 3.75
CA GLU A 49 -9.80 -7.57 5.03
C GLU A 49 -8.37 -8.10 5.18
N ASP A 50 -7.84 -8.73 4.14
CA ASP A 50 -6.44 -9.19 4.12
C ASP A 50 -5.46 -8.02 4.24
N PHE A 51 -5.74 -6.89 3.59
CA PHE A 51 -4.90 -5.69 3.73
C PHE A 51 -4.87 -5.16 5.16
N ARG A 52 -6.02 -5.18 5.84
CA ARG A 52 -6.09 -4.75 7.24
C ARG A 52 -5.25 -5.65 8.15
N ASP A 53 -5.28 -6.95 7.92
CA ASP A 53 -4.48 -7.92 8.68
C ASP A 53 -2.98 -7.78 8.36
N PHE A 54 -2.63 -7.59 7.08
CA PHE A 54 -1.27 -7.30 6.64
C PHE A 54 -0.71 -6.02 7.27
N TYR A 55 -1.46 -4.91 7.20
CA TYR A 55 -1.04 -3.64 7.76
C TYR A 55 -0.89 -3.71 9.29
N LYS A 56 -1.81 -4.42 9.97
CA LYS A 56 -1.71 -4.65 11.41
C LYS A 56 -0.48 -5.49 11.76
N PHE A 57 -0.18 -6.54 10.99
CA PHE A 57 1.02 -7.34 11.16
C PHE A 57 2.27 -6.44 11.03
N MET A 58 2.40 -5.68 9.94
CA MET A 58 3.53 -4.78 9.71
C MET A 58 3.71 -3.76 10.84
N SER A 59 2.62 -3.15 11.32
CA SER A 59 2.67 -2.20 12.44
C SER A 59 3.14 -2.87 13.75
N GLN A 60 2.74 -4.12 14.01
CA GLN A 60 3.19 -4.86 15.19
C GLN A 60 4.65 -5.28 15.07
N THR A 61 5.07 -5.73 13.89
CA THR A 61 6.45 -6.15 13.66
C THR A 61 7.39 -4.95 13.74
N TYR A 62 7.00 -3.78 13.22
CA TYR A 62 7.78 -2.55 13.33
C TYR A 62 7.98 -2.12 14.80
N ASP A 63 6.93 -2.21 15.63
CA ASP A 63 7.03 -1.95 17.07
C ASP A 63 7.93 -2.97 17.80
N GLU A 64 7.94 -4.23 17.36
CA GLU A 64 8.77 -5.28 17.96
C GLU A 64 10.25 -5.19 17.53
N PHE A 65 10.52 -4.82 16.27
CA PHE A 65 11.87 -4.54 15.78
C PHE A 65 12.51 -3.34 16.47
N LEU A 66 11.78 -2.22 16.59
CA LEU A 66 12.29 -1.04 17.31
C LEU A 66 12.55 -1.34 18.79
N ARG A 67 11.70 -2.13 19.44
CA ARG A 67 11.94 -2.54 20.84
C ARG A 67 13.15 -3.45 21.01
N ALA A 68 13.49 -4.23 20.00
CA ALA A 68 14.70 -5.06 20.03
C ALA A 68 15.98 -4.24 19.81
N GLU A 69 15.89 -3.06 19.16
CA GLU A 69 17.01 -2.13 18.98
C GLU A 69 17.27 -1.22 20.20
N ASP A 70 16.27 -1.02 21.07
CA ASP A 70 16.40 -0.27 22.33
C ASP A 70 16.89 -1.13 23.52
N GLU A 71 17.20 -2.42 23.30
CA GLU A 71 17.71 -3.35 24.32
C GLU A 71 19.25 -3.57 24.26
N ASP A 72 20.00 -2.55 23.84
CA ASP A 72 21.48 -2.46 23.93
C ASP A 72 21.97 -1.31 24.83
#